data_AF-A0A2K9NT24-F1
#
_entry.id   AF-A0A2K9NT24-F1
#
_cell.length_a   1.000
_cell.length_b   1.000
_cell.length_c   1.000
_cell.angle_alpha   90.00
_cell.angle_beta   90.00
_cell.angle_gamma   90.00
#
_symmetry.space_group_name_H-M   'P 1'
#
loop_
_entity.id
_entity.type
_entity.pdbx_description
1 polymer ?
#
loop_
_entity_poly.entity_id
_entity_poly.type
_entity_poly.pdbx_seq_one_letter_code
_entity_poly.pdbx_strand_id
1 'polypeptide(L)'
;MKIPIFEEILLKGPALSDVQEVVEDSRIGKVPCYINLSNYTAADLEAVIMNLEQVILENALHPRFPYPLYIITSKSVKSLFPSVRSVKDLPEHYFKKVKRPNNKELQLLNKLSLKVDKIKNLELYKISQDLKDSADAQKKLYVETKELYFLEVLNSLLFEKPAKTKGRDR
;
A
#
# COMPACT_ATOMS: atom_id res chain seq x y z
N MET A 1 12.73 -19.09 12.46
CA MET A 1 11.46 -18.77 11.80
C MET A 1 11.54 -19.12 10.33
N LYS A 2 10.44 -19.60 9.72
CA LYS A 2 10.35 -19.82 8.27
C LYS A 2 10.29 -18.44 7.60
N ILE A 3 11.07 -18.22 6.54
CA ILE A 3 10.94 -17.02 5.70
C ILE A 3 9.52 -17.05 5.11
N PRO A 4 8.82 -15.90 5.03
CA PRO A 4 7.53 -15.83 4.38
C PRO A 4 7.68 -16.21 2.91
N ILE A 5 7.16 -17.38 2.55
CA ILE A 5 7.07 -17.88 1.18
C ILE A 5 5.63 -17.70 0.76
N PHE A 6 5.38 -17.49 -0.54
CA PHE A 6 4.01 -17.43 -1.04
C PHE A 6 3.18 -18.64 -0.60
N GLU A 7 2.04 -18.36 0.01
CA GLU A 7 1.02 -19.36 0.33
C GLU A 7 -0.17 -19.21 -0.62
N GLU A 8 -0.54 -20.32 -1.26
CA GLU A 8 -1.75 -20.39 -2.08
C GLU A 8 -2.95 -20.59 -1.17
N ILE A 9 -3.94 -19.71 -1.32
CA ILE A 9 -5.22 -19.82 -0.64
C ILE A 9 -6.25 -20.36 -1.62
N LEU A 10 -6.81 -21.52 -1.30
CA LEU A 10 -7.83 -22.19 -2.09
C LEU A 10 -9.20 -21.85 -1.55
N LEU A 11 -10.02 -21.19 -2.35
CA LEU A 11 -11.43 -20.92 -2.02
C LEU A 11 -12.29 -22.10 -2.47
N LYS A 12 -13.19 -22.57 -1.59
CA LYS A 12 -14.14 -23.65 -1.89
C LYS A 12 -15.32 -23.18 -2.74
N GLY A 13 -15.71 -21.91 -2.60
CA GLY A 13 -16.88 -21.33 -3.27
C GLY A 13 -16.92 -19.81 -3.18
N PRO A 14 -17.90 -19.16 -3.86
CA PRO A 14 -18.08 -17.71 -3.84
C PRO A 14 -18.89 -17.21 -2.63
N ALA A 15 -19.40 -18.12 -1.80
CA ALA A 15 -20.23 -17.77 -0.65
C ALA A 15 -19.40 -17.05 0.44
N LEU A 16 -20.04 -16.11 1.12
CA LEU A 16 -19.41 -15.30 2.16
C LEU A 16 -18.91 -16.15 3.35
N SER A 17 -19.64 -17.20 3.71
CA SER A 17 -19.24 -18.17 4.75
C SER A 17 -17.92 -18.87 4.41
N ASP A 18 -17.75 -19.27 3.16
CA ASP A 18 -16.57 -20.00 2.71
C ASP A 18 -15.34 -19.09 2.71
N VAL A 19 -15.54 -17.81 2.37
CA VAL A 19 -14.48 -16.79 2.41
C VAL A 19 -14.08 -16.51 3.86
N GLN A 20 -15.03 -16.41 4.79
CA GLN A 20 -14.75 -16.18 6.20
C GLN A 20 -13.94 -17.32 6.82
N GLU A 21 -14.36 -18.57 6.65
CA GLU A 21 -13.61 -19.74 7.16
C GLU A 21 -12.16 -19.74 6.64
N VAL A 22 -11.99 -19.49 5.34
CA VAL A 22 -10.67 -19.50 4.72
C VAL A 22 -9.82 -18.32 5.21
N VAL A 23 -10.40 -17.14 5.43
CA VAL A 23 -9.65 -15.98 5.94
C VAL A 23 -9.22 -16.20 7.40
N GLU A 24 -10.06 -16.81 8.23
CA GLU A 24 -9.74 -17.12 9.63
C GLU A 24 -8.67 -18.20 9.76
N ASP A 25 -8.77 -19.27 8.97
CA ASP A 25 -7.79 -20.37 8.96
C ASP A 25 -6.47 -19.99 8.29
N SER A 26 -6.49 -18.99 7.41
CA SER A 26 -5.32 -18.58 6.66
C SER A 26 -4.42 -17.60 7.42
N ARG A 27 -3.16 -17.52 6.98
CA ARG A 27 -2.16 -16.62 7.56
C ARG A 27 -2.09 -15.27 6.85
N ILE A 28 -3.23 -14.77 6.35
CA ILE A 28 -3.33 -13.48 5.67
C ILE A 28 -2.78 -12.37 6.58
N GLY A 29 -1.97 -11.48 6.01
CA GLY A 29 -1.28 -10.42 6.74
C GLY A 29 -0.02 -10.86 7.50
N LYS A 30 0.22 -12.16 7.70
CA LYS A 30 1.46 -12.69 8.32
C LYS A 30 2.45 -13.21 7.27
N VAL A 31 1.94 -13.65 6.12
CA VAL A 31 2.70 -14.25 5.02
C VAL A 31 2.16 -13.67 3.70
N PRO A 32 2.98 -13.49 2.64
CA PRO A 32 2.49 -13.16 1.32
C PRO A 32 1.62 -14.31 0.80
N CYS A 33 0.41 -13.97 0.37
CA CYS A 33 -0.56 -14.95 -0.09
C CYS A 33 -1.04 -14.60 -1.49
N TYR A 34 -1.48 -15.61 -2.23
CA TYR A 34 -2.21 -15.39 -3.48
C TYR A 34 -3.44 -16.28 -3.56
N ILE A 35 -4.47 -15.79 -4.23
CA ILE A 35 -5.69 -16.53 -4.54
C ILE A 35 -5.77 -16.67 -6.06
N ASN A 36 -5.93 -17.88 -6.55
CA ASN A 36 -6.10 -18.15 -7.97
C ASN A 36 -7.57 -18.16 -8.36
N LEU A 37 -8.03 -17.10 -9.04
CA LEU A 37 -9.40 -16.94 -9.52
C LEU A 37 -9.53 -17.12 -11.05
N SER A 38 -8.51 -17.69 -11.70
CA SER A 38 -8.47 -17.82 -13.17
C SER A 38 -9.63 -18.64 -13.75
N ASN A 39 -10.19 -19.55 -12.95
CA ASN A 39 -11.26 -20.47 -13.36
C ASN A 39 -12.69 -19.94 -13.09
N TYR A 40 -12.83 -18.76 -12.45
CA TYR A 40 -14.14 -18.23 -12.08
C TYR A 40 -14.82 -17.49 -13.24
N THR A 41 -16.16 -17.56 -13.28
CA THR A 41 -16.96 -16.74 -14.21
C THR A 41 -16.85 -15.26 -13.83
N ALA A 42 -17.21 -14.35 -14.74
CA ALA A 42 -17.09 -12.92 -14.45
C ALA A 42 -18.01 -12.48 -13.28
N ALA A 43 -19.23 -13.04 -13.23
CA ALA A 43 -20.19 -12.74 -12.17
C ALA A 43 -19.72 -13.27 -10.80
N ASP A 44 -19.23 -14.51 -10.74
CA ASP A 44 -18.75 -15.10 -9.49
C ASP A 44 -17.49 -14.38 -8.98
N LEU A 45 -16.65 -13.90 -9.90
CA LEU A 45 -15.41 -13.23 -9.55
C LEU A 45 -15.67 -11.89 -8.84
N GLU A 46 -16.63 -11.09 -9.33
CA GLU A 46 -17.00 -9.84 -8.68
C GLU A 46 -17.59 -10.08 -7.28
N ALA A 47 -18.46 -11.10 -7.15
CA ALA A 47 -19.02 -11.49 -5.86
C ALA A 47 -17.94 -11.93 -4.87
N VAL A 48 -16.99 -12.76 -5.30
CA VAL A 48 -15.86 -13.22 -4.47
C VAL A 48 -15.01 -12.07 -3.99
N ILE A 49 -14.71 -11.10 -4.86
CA ILE A 49 -13.87 -9.95 -4.50
C ILE A 49 -14.58 -9.04 -3.52
N MET A 50 -15.86 -8.73 -3.74
CA MET A 50 -16.62 -7.93 -2.78
C MET A 50 -16.68 -8.60 -1.40
N ASN A 51 -16.93 -9.92 -1.37
CA ASN A 51 -16.94 -10.69 -0.12
C ASN A 51 -15.56 -10.69 0.55
N LEU A 52 -14.47 -10.84 -0.20
CA LEU A 52 -13.10 -10.75 0.31
C LEU A 52 -12.78 -9.38 0.89
N GLU A 53 -13.17 -8.31 0.21
CA GLU A 53 -12.95 -6.93 0.69
C GLU A 53 -13.70 -6.69 2.00
N GLN A 54 -14.95 -7.13 2.09
CA GLN A 54 -15.74 -7.03 3.31
C GLN A 54 -15.09 -7.78 4.48
N VAL A 55 -14.74 -9.06 4.29
CA VAL A 55 -14.18 -9.90 5.36
C VAL A 55 -12.80 -9.40 5.82
N ILE A 56 -11.99 -8.85 4.92
CA ILE A 56 -10.67 -8.29 5.26
C ILE A 56 -10.80 -7.00 6.06
N LEU A 57 -11.77 -6.15 5.71
CA LEU A 57 -12.06 -4.93 6.47
C LEU A 57 -12.62 -5.25 7.87
N GLU A 58 -13.53 -6.22 7.99
CA GLU A 58 -14.07 -6.69 9.26
C GLU A 58 -12.97 -7.21 10.21
N ASN A 59 -11.95 -7.88 9.66
CA ASN A 59 -10.80 -8.38 10.42
C ASN A 59 -9.71 -7.33 10.68
N ALA A 60 -9.94 -6.06 10.33
CA ALA A 60 -8.97 -4.97 10.44
C ALA A 60 -7.63 -5.26 9.72
N LEU A 61 -7.67 -6.04 8.65
CA LEU A 61 -6.50 -6.39 7.84
C LEU A 61 -6.40 -5.45 6.63
N HIS A 62 -5.17 -5.16 6.19
CA HIS A 62 -4.95 -4.34 5.00
C HIS A 62 -4.58 -5.25 3.80
N PRO A 63 -5.17 -5.06 2.61
CA PRO A 63 -4.95 -5.95 1.45
C PRO A 63 -3.50 -5.95 0.92
N ARG A 64 -2.71 -4.92 1.27
CA ARG A 64 -1.31 -4.75 0.85
C ARG A 64 -0.28 -4.87 1.97
N PHE A 65 -0.71 -4.79 3.22
CA PHE A 65 0.20 -4.68 4.38
C PHE A 65 -0.27 -5.61 5.50
N PRO A 66 0.64 -6.21 6.29
CA PRO A 66 2.11 -6.20 6.17
C PRO A 66 2.65 -6.94 4.94
N TYR A 67 1.91 -7.92 4.45
CA TYR A 67 2.19 -8.64 3.20
C TYR A 67 0.99 -8.56 2.27
N PRO A 68 1.20 -8.36 0.96
CA PRO A 68 0.11 -8.25 0.00
C PRO A 68 -0.59 -9.60 -0.24
N LEU A 69 -1.91 -9.53 -0.38
CA LEU A 69 -2.74 -10.61 -0.91
C LEU A 69 -2.94 -10.38 -2.40
N TYR A 70 -2.34 -11.25 -3.24
CA TYR A 70 -2.45 -11.14 -4.69
C TYR A 70 -3.65 -11.91 -5.22
N ILE A 71 -4.33 -11.33 -6.21
CA ILE A 71 -5.37 -12.03 -6.96
C ILE A 71 -4.83 -12.40 -8.34
N ILE A 72 -4.81 -13.70 -8.65
CA ILE A 72 -4.44 -14.19 -9.97
C ILE A 72 -5.71 -14.33 -10.80
N THR A 73 -5.83 -13.50 -11.84
CA THR A 73 -6.95 -13.55 -12.78
C THR A 73 -6.53 -13.11 -14.17
N SER A 74 -7.09 -13.76 -15.18
CA SER A 74 -6.92 -13.35 -16.59
C SER A 74 -7.77 -12.14 -16.96
N LYS A 75 -8.82 -11.86 -16.19
CA LYS A 75 -9.78 -10.79 -16.44
C LYS A 75 -9.33 -9.50 -15.74
N SER A 76 -9.65 -8.35 -16.34
CA SER A 76 -9.43 -7.04 -15.71
C SER A 76 -10.49 -6.83 -14.62
N VAL A 77 -10.06 -6.60 -13.38
CA VAL A 77 -10.97 -6.43 -12.25
C VAL A 77 -10.55 -5.22 -11.43
N LYS A 78 -11.52 -4.43 -11.00
CA LYS A 78 -11.31 -3.35 -10.05
C LYS A 78 -11.39 -3.92 -8.64
N SER A 79 -10.25 -4.05 -7.99
CA SER A 79 -10.16 -4.50 -6.59
C SER A 79 -9.13 -3.70 -5.82
N LEU A 80 -9.28 -3.65 -4.50
CA LEU A 80 -8.26 -3.09 -3.60
C LEU A 80 -6.97 -3.94 -3.60
N PHE A 81 -7.12 -5.23 -3.91
CA PHE A 81 -6.01 -6.19 -4.02
C PHE A 81 -5.17 -5.98 -5.28
N PRO A 82 -3.84 -6.15 -5.20
CA PRO A 82 -2.98 -6.23 -6.38
C PRO A 82 -3.32 -7.47 -7.22
N SER A 83 -3.58 -7.27 -8.50
CA SER A 83 -3.91 -8.35 -9.44
C SER A 83 -2.75 -8.65 -10.38
N VAL A 84 -2.59 -9.93 -10.72
CA VAL A 84 -1.57 -10.48 -11.62
C VAL A 84 -2.20 -11.50 -12.56
N ARG A 85 -1.65 -11.68 -13.77
CA ARG A 85 -2.22 -12.60 -14.76
C ARG A 85 -1.78 -14.05 -14.55
N SER A 86 -0.57 -14.24 -14.03
CA SER A 86 0.01 -15.55 -13.79
C SER A 86 0.82 -15.58 -12.50
N VAL A 87 1.01 -16.78 -11.94
CA VAL A 87 1.90 -17.04 -10.80
C VAL A 87 3.34 -16.57 -11.10
N LYS A 88 3.75 -16.59 -12.38
CA LYS A 88 5.08 -16.13 -12.81
C LYS A 88 5.28 -14.62 -12.69
N ASP A 89 4.19 -13.85 -12.68
CA ASP A 89 4.24 -12.39 -12.56
C ASP A 89 4.30 -11.94 -11.09
N LEU A 90 4.25 -12.88 -10.15
CA LEU A 90 4.40 -12.58 -8.73
C LEU A 90 5.85 -12.19 -8.41
N PRO A 91 6.07 -11.28 -7.44
CA PRO A 91 7.42 -10.84 -7.08
C PRO A 91 8.35 -11.99 -6.66
N GLU A 92 9.49 -12.13 -7.35
CA GLU A 92 10.48 -13.19 -7.11
C GLU A 92 11.06 -13.19 -5.68
N HIS A 93 10.98 -12.06 -4.98
CA HIS A 93 11.50 -11.89 -3.62
C HIS A 93 10.99 -12.93 -2.61
N TYR A 94 9.77 -13.45 -2.79
CA TYR A 94 9.16 -14.42 -1.89
C TYR A 94 9.29 -15.89 -2.34
N PHE A 95 9.86 -16.15 -3.52
CA PHE A 95 10.02 -17.51 -4.07
C PHE A 95 11.37 -18.18 -3.69
N LYS A 96 12.28 -17.47 -3.02
CA LYS A 96 13.64 -17.95 -2.79
C LYS A 96 13.69 -19.02 -1.69
N LYS A 97 14.21 -20.21 -2.02
CA LYS A 97 14.50 -21.28 -1.05
C LYS A 97 15.48 -20.79 0.02
N VAL A 98 15.13 -21.03 1.28
CA VAL A 98 15.79 -20.52 2.49
C VAL A 98 17.24 -21.05 2.59
N LYS A 99 18.24 -20.16 2.57
CA LYS A 99 19.55 -20.43 3.19
C LYS A 99 19.36 -20.31 4.70
N ARG A 100 19.85 -21.30 5.48
CA ARG A 100 19.77 -21.23 6.95
C ARG A 100 20.55 -20.01 7.43
N PRO A 101 19.94 -19.12 8.23
CA PRO A 101 20.62 -17.92 8.70
C PRO A 101 21.74 -18.27 9.69
N ASN A 102 22.82 -17.52 9.63
CA ASN A 102 23.95 -17.64 10.55
C ASN A 102 23.56 -17.07 11.94
N ASN A 103 24.24 -17.46 13.02
CA ASN A 103 23.90 -17.05 14.39
C ASN A 103 23.80 -15.52 14.59
N LYS A 104 24.64 -14.75 13.91
CA LYS A 104 24.58 -13.27 13.93
C LYS A 104 23.29 -12.74 13.27
N GLU A 105 22.88 -13.34 12.15
CA GLU A 105 21.65 -12.98 11.45
C GLU A 105 20.42 -13.36 12.28
N LEU A 106 20.48 -14.48 13.01
CA LEU A 106 19.41 -14.94 13.89
C LEU A 106 19.17 -13.99 15.07
N GLN A 107 20.24 -13.44 15.65
CA GLN A 107 20.15 -12.40 16.68
C GLN A 107 19.57 -11.09 16.14
N LEU A 108 19.99 -10.67 14.94
CA LEU A 108 19.43 -9.48 14.28
C LEU A 108 17.94 -9.66 13.98
N LEU A 109 17.56 -10.85 13.52
CA LEU A 109 16.19 -11.23 13.18
C LEU A 109 15.27 -11.18 14.40
N ASN A 110 15.71 -11.69 15.55
CA ASN A 110 14.93 -11.64 16.79
C ASN A 110 14.65 -10.20 17.24
N LYS A 111 15.63 -9.29 17.10
CA LYS A 111 15.41 -7.86 17.35
C LYS A 111 14.39 -7.26 16.37
N LEU A 112 14.42 -7.69 15.11
CA LEU A 112 13.47 -7.26 14.07
C LEU A 112 12.05 -7.73 14.37
N SER A 113 11.85 -8.99 14.78
CA SER A 113 10.54 -9.53 15.15
C SER A 113 9.87 -8.71 16.25
N LEU A 114 10.61 -8.40 17.32
CA LEU A 114 10.10 -7.57 18.42
C LEU A 114 9.70 -6.16 17.97
N LYS A 115 10.36 -5.62 16.94
CA LYS A 115 9.97 -4.33 16.34
C LYS A 115 8.72 -4.48 15.47
N VAL A 116 8.62 -5.54 14.67
CA VAL A 116 7.45 -5.81 13.82
C VAL A 116 6.19 -6.03 14.66
N ASP A 117 6.29 -6.74 15.79
CA ASP A 117 5.14 -6.93 16.68
C ASP A 117 4.72 -5.62 17.37
N LYS A 118 5.66 -4.69 17.62
CA LYS A 118 5.31 -3.33 18.05
C LYS A 118 4.62 -2.52 16.95
N ILE A 119 4.98 -2.73 15.68
CA ILE A 119 4.36 -2.06 14.53
C ILE A 119 2.92 -2.56 14.29
N LYS A 120 2.62 -3.84 14.57
CA LYS A 120 1.25 -4.37 14.49
C LYS A 120 0.23 -3.63 15.39
N ASN A 121 0.70 -2.97 16.44
CA ASN A 121 -0.15 -2.16 17.33
C ASN A 121 -0.43 -0.75 16.81
N LEU A 122 0.01 -0.39 15.60
CA LEU A 122 -0.31 0.89 14.97
C LEU A 122 -1.48 0.69 14.00
N GLU A 123 -2.49 1.55 14.09
CA GLU A 123 -3.59 1.61 13.12
C GLU A 123 -3.06 2.15 11.78
N LEU A 124 -2.47 1.26 10.98
CA LEU A 124 -1.84 1.57 9.69
C LEU A 124 -2.79 2.30 8.72
N TYR A 125 -4.09 2.05 8.83
CA TYR A 125 -5.11 2.71 8.03
C TYR A 125 -5.18 4.22 8.32
N LYS A 126 -5.17 4.60 9.60
CA LYS A 126 -5.19 6.02 10.01
C LYS A 126 -3.92 6.72 9.57
N ILE A 127 -2.75 6.11 9.80
CA ILE A 127 -1.47 6.67 9.38
C ILE A 127 -1.39 6.87 7.85
N SER A 128 -1.90 5.90 7.07
CA SER A 128 -1.94 6.04 5.61
C SER A 128 -2.86 7.16 5.17
N GLN A 129 -3.98 7.38 5.88
CA GLN A 129 -4.92 8.44 5.58
C GLN A 129 -4.31 9.80 5.94
N ASP A 130 -3.73 9.92 7.14
CA ASP A 130 -3.04 11.13 7.61
C ASP A 130 -1.90 11.54 6.66
N LEU A 131 -1.15 10.57 6.14
CA LEU A 131 -0.09 10.83 5.15
C LEU A 131 -0.64 11.37 3.83
N LYS A 132 -1.76 10.85 3.35
CA LYS A 132 -2.40 11.36 2.12
C LYS A 132 -2.91 12.77 2.34
N ASP A 133 -3.61 12.99 3.44
CA ASP A 133 -4.19 14.30 3.78
C ASP A 133 -3.09 15.36 3.93
N SER A 134 -1.96 14.99 4.57
CA SER A 134 -0.78 15.86 4.68
C SER A 134 -0.13 16.15 3.32
N ALA A 135 0.04 15.13 2.47
CA ALA A 135 0.62 15.31 1.14
C ALA A 135 -0.24 16.21 0.25
N ASP A 136 -1.56 16.08 0.32
CA ASP A 136 -2.47 16.91 -0.47
C ASP A 136 -2.55 18.35 0.06
N ALA A 137 -2.46 18.55 1.38
CA ALA A 137 -2.31 19.89 1.96
C ALA A 137 -1.02 20.58 1.51
N GLN A 138 0.11 19.86 1.47
CA GLN A 138 1.38 20.40 0.99
C GLN A 138 1.34 20.77 -0.50
N LYS A 139 0.68 19.96 -1.33
CA LYS A 139 0.48 20.30 -2.75
C LYS A 139 -0.34 21.58 -2.91
N LYS A 140 -1.41 21.75 -2.15
CA LYS A 140 -2.23 22.98 -2.18
C LYS A 140 -1.41 24.19 -1.76
N LEU A 141 -0.68 24.08 -0.64
CA LEU A 141 0.20 25.14 -0.15
C LEU A 141 1.26 25.53 -1.19
N TYR A 142 1.84 24.56 -1.90
CA TYR A 142 2.80 24.82 -2.96
C TYR A 142 2.20 25.62 -4.13
N VAL A 143 0.95 25.33 -4.52
CA VAL A 143 0.25 26.09 -5.57
C VAL A 143 -0.03 27.52 -5.11
N GLU A 144 -0.59 27.69 -3.92
CA GLU A 144 -0.92 29.01 -3.36
C GLU A 144 0.32 29.88 -3.15
N THR A 145 1.42 29.30 -2.64
CA THR A 145 2.69 30.04 -2.47
C THR A 145 3.31 30.46 -3.80
N LYS A 146 3.17 29.64 -4.86
CA LYS A 146 3.62 30.00 -6.20
C LYS A 146 2.80 31.17 -6.77
N GLU A 147 1.48 31.16 -6.58
CA GLU A 147 0.61 32.26 -6.99
C GLU A 147 0.91 33.54 -6.22
N LEU A 148 1.08 33.44 -4.89
CA LEU A 148 1.45 34.56 -4.03
C LEU A 148 2.77 35.19 -4.48
N TYR A 149 3.80 34.37 -4.71
CA TYR A 149 5.09 34.85 -5.21
C TYR A 149 4.95 35.58 -6.55
N PHE A 150 4.14 35.05 -7.47
CA PHE A 150 3.87 35.71 -8.75
C PHE A 150 3.19 37.08 -8.57
N LEU A 151 2.24 37.19 -7.66
CA LEU A 151 1.55 38.44 -7.34
C LEU A 151 2.49 39.46 -6.67
N GLU A 152 3.37 39.02 -5.77
CA GLU A 152 4.40 39.88 -5.16
C GLU A 152 5.36 40.45 -6.21
N VAL A 153 5.81 39.61 -7.14
CA VAL A 153 6.66 40.05 -8.27
C VAL A 153 5.91 41.06 -9.14
N LEU A 154 4.66 40.80 -9.52
CA LEU A 154 3.86 41.77 -10.27
C LEU A 154 3.68 43.10 -9.51
N ASN A 155 3.41 43.03 -8.21
CA ASN A 155 3.21 44.21 -7.39
C ASN A 155 4.49 45.06 -7.33
N SER A 156 5.66 44.44 -7.15
CA SER A 156 6.95 45.14 -7.19
C SER A 156 7.21 45.81 -8.55
N LEU A 157 6.87 45.15 -9.66
CA LEU A 157 7.07 45.69 -11.00
C LEU A 157 6.13 46.85 -11.35
N LEU A 158 4.89 46.82 -10.84
CA LEU A 158 3.86 47.80 -11.18
C LEU A 158 3.80 49.00 -10.22
N PHE A 159 4.11 48.80 -8.94
CA PHE A 159 3.85 49.80 -7.90
C PHE A 159 5.09 50.28 -7.14
N GLU A 160 6.21 49.55 -7.15
CA GLU A 160 7.47 50.10 -6.62
C GLU A 160 8.14 50.99 -7.67
N LYS A 161 8.05 52.32 -7.47
CA LYS A 161 8.77 53.30 -8.27
C LYS A 161 10.28 53.01 -8.23
N PRO A 162 11.03 53.13 -9.34
CA PRO A 162 12.47 53.07 -9.30
C PRO A 162 12.96 54.11 -8.31
N ALA A 163 13.65 53.65 -7.25
CA ALA A 163 14.29 54.53 -6.29
C ALA A 163 15.16 55.53 -7.05
N LYS A 164 14.81 56.81 -6.95
CA LYS A 164 15.47 57.94 -7.62
C LYS A 164 16.99 57.75 -7.57
N THR A 165 17.61 57.59 -8.74
CA THR A 165 19.03 57.83 -8.94
C THR A 165 19.32 59.27 -8.53
N LYS A 166 19.74 59.47 -7.28
CA LYS A 166 20.31 60.75 -6.85
C LYS A 166 21.55 61.00 -7.70
N GLY A 167 21.48 62.07 -8.51
CA GLY A 167 22.60 62.56 -9.29
C GLY A 167 23.83 62.76 -8.42
N ARG A 168 24.97 62.25 -8.91
CA ARG A 168 26.28 62.78 -8.55
C ARG A 168 26.63 63.79 -9.62
N ASP A 169 26.24 65.04 -9.39
CA ASP A 169 27.02 66.17 -9.87
C ASP A 169 28.20 66.34 -8.90
N ARG A 170 29.41 66.08 -9.39
CA ARG A 170 30.66 66.78 -9.09
C ARG A 170 31.80 66.16 -9.89
#